data_AF-A0A4Q4X5B0-F1
#
_entry.id   AF-A0A4Q4X5B0-F1
#
_cell.length_a   1.000
_cell.length_b   1.000
_cell.length_c   1.000
_cell.angle_alpha   90.00
_cell.angle_beta   90.00
_cell.angle_gamma   90.00
#
_symmetry.space_group_name_H-M   'P 1'
#
loop_
_entity.id
_entity.type
_entity.pdbx_description
1 polymer ?
#
loop_
_entity_poly.entity_id
_entity_poly.type
_entity_poly.pdbx_seq_one_letter_code
_entity_poly.pdbx_strand_id
1 'polypeptide(L)'
;MPSLQSEEGQVRRRAAVLSELCENATGSGANHHAPSPLAQAVGHPSPAAAGLGDGYGWVTALDLELLHHYTVSTCFTLSTQQMTRDFWRVNLPHMGFSHPFILRGVLSLAALHLASYRASQRDILIEHAIIHHNASMTLALPLITTIEPEMTIPLTFFSVITFYIAFAMPKQPSFFIVSTDGVIPDWFLLFRGHRSILETNRYLLDGSSLSTMMFHGGKLMNEIWESQVVEHDGLRELEDKIRSHIQDQQKVGILLGATDALKRSFQLFRDNGEDDDNRVRSVSIWLFKVDDAFVTLLRRGDREALCVLAFLCVLLERLDNRWWMKGWGIHLIKRIYSVLDEGYRLWIRWAVEEVGWSP
;
A
#
# COMPACT_ATOMS: atom_id res chain seq x y z
N MET A 1 -0.02 -18.10 -33.74
CA MET A 1 -0.64 -16.83 -33.33
C MET A 1 -1.80 -17.13 -32.39
N PRO A 2 -1.59 -17.12 -31.06
CA PRO A 2 -2.69 -17.13 -30.10
C PRO A 2 -3.36 -15.75 -30.10
N SER A 3 -4.68 -15.74 -29.93
CA SER A 3 -5.59 -14.64 -30.26
C SER A 3 -5.59 -13.50 -29.25
N LEU A 4 -5.47 -12.26 -29.74
CA LEU A 4 -5.65 -10.99 -29.01
C LEU A 4 -6.97 -10.93 -28.19
N GLN A 5 -7.99 -11.68 -28.60
CA GLN A 5 -9.27 -11.78 -27.88
C GLN A 5 -9.16 -12.50 -26.52
N SER A 6 -8.14 -13.34 -26.32
CA SER A 6 -7.88 -14.00 -25.03
C SER A 6 -7.28 -13.04 -24.00
N GLU A 7 -6.44 -12.09 -24.43
CA GLU A 7 -5.83 -11.10 -23.54
C GLU A 7 -6.84 -10.02 -23.12
N GLU A 8 -7.66 -9.51 -24.04
CA GLU A 8 -8.71 -8.54 -23.70
C GLU A 8 -9.74 -9.08 -22.70
N GLY A 9 -10.12 -10.36 -22.83
CA GLY A 9 -11.03 -11.02 -21.89
C GLY A 9 -10.44 -11.18 -20.49
N GLN A 10 -9.12 -11.39 -20.40
CA GLN A 10 -8.40 -11.54 -19.14
C GLN A 10 -8.17 -10.17 -18.46
N VAL A 11 -7.90 -9.12 -19.26
CA VAL A 11 -7.82 -7.73 -18.79
C VAL A 11 -9.16 -7.25 -18.23
N ARG A 12 -10.27 -7.51 -18.92
CA ARG A 12 -11.62 -7.13 -18.44
C ARG A 12 -12.02 -7.85 -17.16
N ARG A 13 -11.70 -9.15 -17.02
CA ARG A 13 -11.93 -9.89 -15.77
C ARG A 13 -11.10 -9.34 -14.60
N ARG A 14 -9.87 -8.88 -14.85
CA ARG A 14 -8.99 -8.30 -13.82
C ARG A 14 -9.41 -6.89 -13.43
N ALA A 15 -9.88 -6.08 -14.38
CA ALA A 15 -10.47 -4.76 -14.11
C ALA A 15 -11.74 -4.87 -13.24
N ALA A 16 -12.58 -5.88 -13.48
CA ALA A 16 -13.75 -6.15 -12.66
C ALA A 16 -13.40 -6.49 -11.20
N VAL A 17 -12.34 -7.28 -10.97
CA VAL A 17 -11.85 -7.60 -9.62
C VAL A 17 -11.30 -6.35 -8.91
N LEU A 18 -10.64 -5.44 -9.63
CA LEU A 18 -10.16 -4.17 -9.06
C LEU A 18 -11.33 -3.22 -8.73
N SER A 19 -12.39 -3.20 -9.54
CA SER A 19 -13.62 -2.43 -9.28
C SER A 19 -14.35 -2.94 -8.04
N GLU A 20 -14.51 -4.26 -7.91
CA GLU A 20 -15.19 -4.91 -6.79
C GLU A 20 -14.41 -4.74 -5.47
N LEU A 21 -13.07 -4.69 -5.53
CA LEU A 21 -12.22 -4.37 -4.37
C LEU A 21 -12.32 -2.90 -3.95
N CYS A 22 -12.60 -1.97 -4.88
CA CYS A 22 -12.76 -0.55 -4.59
C CYS A 22 -14.15 -0.19 -4.08
N GLU A 23 -15.22 -0.82 -4.61
CA GLU A 23 -16.59 -0.60 -4.15
C GLU A 23 -16.77 -1.03 -2.67
N ASN A 24 -16.15 -2.14 -2.28
CA ASN A 24 -16.19 -2.64 -0.91
C ASN A 24 -15.43 -1.76 0.10
N ALA A 25 -14.51 -0.90 -0.35
CA ALA A 25 -13.81 0.07 0.50
C ALA A 25 -14.65 1.35 0.76
N THR A 26 -15.79 1.52 0.08
CA THR A 26 -16.59 2.76 0.11
C THR A 26 -17.92 2.67 0.88
N GLY A 27 -18.21 1.59 1.62
CA GLY A 27 -19.54 1.37 2.22
C GLY A 27 -19.63 1.52 3.75
N SER A 28 -20.17 2.64 4.24
CA SER A 28 -21.43 2.70 5.02
C SER A 28 -21.72 4.13 5.50
N GLY A 29 -22.69 4.79 4.85
CA GLY A 29 -23.12 6.14 5.16
C GLY A 29 -23.97 6.19 6.43
N ALA A 30 -23.65 7.12 7.33
CA ALA A 30 -24.50 7.49 8.46
C ALA A 30 -25.07 8.90 8.25
N ASN A 31 -26.39 8.96 8.06
CA ASN A 31 -27.19 10.18 8.04
C ASN A 31 -27.14 10.88 9.41
N HIS A 32 -26.68 12.13 9.46
CA HIS A 32 -27.00 13.02 10.59
C HIS A 32 -27.46 14.40 10.15
N HIS A 33 -28.56 14.81 10.80
CA HIS A 33 -29.37 15.99 10.58
C HIS A 33 -28.62 17.31 10.82
N ALA A 34 -28.92 18.31 9.99
CA ALA A 34 -28.49 19.70 10.13
C ALA A 34 -29.27 20.45 11.24
N PRO A 35 -28.67 21.52 11.78
CA PRO A 35 -29.40 22.76 11.98
C PRO A 35 -28.73 23.99 11.34
N SER A 36 -29.58 24.96 10.99
CA SER A 36 -29.31 26.20 10.25
C SER A 36 -28.70 27.34 11.11
N PRO A 37 -28.21 28.45 10.50
CA PRO A 37 -27.11 29.28 10.99
C PRO A 37 -27.52 30.65 11.56
N LEU A 38 -26.56 31.37 12.18
CA LEU A 38 -26.63 32.83 12.36
C LEU A 38 -25.24 33.51 12.29
N ALA A 39 -25.17 34.48 11.36
CA ALA A 39 -24.34 35.70 11.26
C ALA A 39 -22.79 35.58 11.24
N GLN A 40 -22.12 35.70 10.08
CA GLN A 40 -21.80 36.91 9.27
C GLN A 40 -20.57 37.72 9.74
N ALA A 41 -19.49 37.62 8.94
CA ALA A 41 -18.74 38.77 8.42
C ALA A 41 -17.77 38.29 7.32
N VAL A 42 -18.12 38.44 6.04
CA VAL A 42 -17.17 38.27 4.92
C VAL A 42 -17.37 39.44 3.95
N GLY A 43 -16.27 40.14 3.66
CA GLY A 43 -16.21 41.20 2.66
C GLY A 43 -16.53 40.67 1.26
N HIS A 44 -17.29 41.46 0.51
CA HIS A 44 -17.65 41.15 -0.87
C HIS A 44 -16.41 41.00 -1.77
N PRO A 45 -16.32 39.95 -2.61
CA PRO A 45 -15.33 39.92 -3.69
C PRO A 45 -15.77 40.79 -4.88
N SER A 46 -14.77 41.36 -5.54
CA SER A 46 -14.89 42.21 -6.73
C SER A 46 -15.58 41.50 -7.91
N PRO A 47 -16.36 42.22 -8.76
CA PRO A 47 -17.08 41.64 -9.91
C PRO A 47 -16.18 40.94 -10.95
N ALA A 48 -14.87 41.16 -10.91
CA ALA A 48 -13.90 40.50 -11.80
C ALA A 48 -13.75 38.98 -11.54
N ALA A 49 -14.18 38.48 -10.38
CA ALA A 49 -14.13 37.05 -10.05
C ALA A 49 -15.34 36.24 -10.55
N ALA A 50 -16.40 36.92 -11.03
CA ALA A 50 -17.65 36.27 -11.45
C ALA A 50 -17.55 35.52 -12.80
N GLY A 51 -16.39 35.57 -13.48
CA GLY A 51 -16.15 34.93 -14.78
C GLY A 51 -15.43 33.58 -14.74
N LEU A 52 -15.09 33.04 -13.57
CA LEU A 52 -14.44 31.73 -13.44
C LEU A 52 -15.45 30.66 -12.99
N GLY A 53 -16.47 30.45 -13.83
CA GLY A 53 -17.33 29.27 -13.72
C GLY A 53 -16.72 28.12 -14.50
N ASP A 54 -16.19 27.12 -13.78
CA ASP A 54 -16.45 25.68 -13.97
C ASP A 54 -15.27 24.80 -13.46
N GLY A 55 -15.58 23.85 -12.56
CA GLY A 55 -15.00 22.50 -12.67
C GLY A 55 -14.28 21.86 -11.48
N TYR A 56 -13.62 22.59 -10.58
CA TYR A 56 -12.91 21.99 -9.45
C TYR A 56 -13.07 22.85 -8.19
N GLY A 57 -13.62 22.26 -7.13
CA GLY A 57 -13.87 22.95 -5.86
C GLY A 57 -12.66 23.74 -5.38
N TRP A 58 -12.92 24.96 -4.91
CA TRP A 58 -11.98 25.90 -4.30
C TRP A 58 -10.79 25.21 -3.62
N VAL A 59 -9.57 25.55 -4.05
CA VAL A 59 -8.34 25.18 -3.33
C VAL A 59 -8.41 25.86 -1.97
N THR A 60 -8.46 25.07 -0.91
CA THR A 60 -8.58 25.59 0.46
C THR A 60 -7.23 26.12 0.95
N ALA A 61 -7.22 26.99 1.96
CA ALA A 61 -5.96 27.39 2.61
C ALA A 61 -5.22 26.18 3.20
N LEU A 62 -5.97 25.18 3.66
CA LEU A 62 -5.42 23.91 4.13
C LEU A 62 -4.81 23.10 2.98
N ASP A 63 -5.42 23.06 1.81
CA ASP A 63 -4.86 22.37 0.63
C ASP A 63 -3.48 22.97 0.26
N LEU A 64 -3.36 24.31 0.35
CA LEU A 64 -2.09 25.01 0.14
C LEU A 64 -1.06 24.69 1.23
N GLU A 65 -1.47 24.66 2.50
CA GLU A 65 -0.60 24.25 3.61
C GLU A 65 -0.11 22.81 3.43
N LEU A 66 -1.00 21.89 3.04
CA LEU A 66 -0.69 20.49 2.81
C LEU A 66 0.27 20.32 1.63
N LEU A 67 0.05 21.03 0.51
CA LEU A 67 0.98 21.00 -0.63
C LEU A 67 2.35 21.58 -0.26
N HIS A 68 2.38 22.67 0.52
CA HIS A 68 3.62 23.22 1.05
C HIS A 68 4.31 22.18 1.95
N HIS A 69 3.62 21.63 2.94
CA HIS A 69 4.14 20.60 3.85
C HIS A 69 4.63 19.36 3.10
N TYR A 70 3.98 19.00 2.00
CA TYR A 70 4.45 17.93 1.14
C TYR A 70 5.83 18.23 0.56
N THR A 71 5.97 19.39 -0.09
CA THR A 71 7.17 19.78 -0.84
C THR A 71 8.38 20.14 0.03
N VAL A 72 8.15 20.59 1.27
CA VAL A 72 9.23 20.95 2.20
C VAL A 72 9.51 19.91 3.29
N SER A 73 8.66 18.90 3.46
CA SER A 73 8.83 17.91 4.54
C SER A 73 8.48 16.49 4.10
N THR A 74 7.24 16.24 3.68
CA THR A 74 6.76 14.85 3.45
C THR A 74 7.57 14.10 2.40
N CYS A 75 7.88 14.73 1.25
CA CYS A 75 8.61 14.09 0.16
C CYS A 75 10.02 13.60 0.57
N PHE A 76 10.66 14.26 1.54
CA PHE A 76 11.99 13.88 2.04
C PHE A 76 11.96 12.63 2.91
N THR A 77 10.78 12.22 3.41
CA THR A 77 10.63 11.03 4.25
C THR A 77 10.37 9.74 3.46
N LEU A 78 10.12 9.85 2.15
CA LEU A 78 9.75 8.72 1.29
C LEU A 78 10.96 7.99 0.72
N SER A 79 12.16 8.60 0.76
CA SER A 79 13.38 7.99 0.21
C SER A 79 14.65 8.65 0.75
N THR A 80 15.69 7.84 0.98
CA THR A 80 17.05 8.29 1.29
C THR A 80 17.88 8.59 0.03
N GLN A 81 17.40 8.20 -1.14
CA GLN A 81 18.08 8.39 -2.43
C GLN A 81 17.74 9.77 -3.02
N GLN A 82 18.76 10.59 -3.28
CA GLN A 82 18.59 11.99 -3.72
C GLN A 82 17.71 12.10 -4.98
N MET A 83 17.99 11.27 -5.99
CA MET A 83 17.25 11.27 -7.26
C MET A 83 15.76 10.97 -7.05
N THR A 84 15.44 9.97 -6.23
CA THR A 84 14.07 9.60 -5.89
C THR A 84 13.37 10.71 -5.09
N ARG A 85 14.08 11.37 -4.16
CA ARG A 85 13.53 12.54 -3.45
C ARG A 85 13.22 13.71 -4.39
N ASP A 86 14.09 14.01 -5.33
CA ASP A 86 13.87 15.09 -6.29
C ASP A 86 12.64 14.80 -7.16
N PHE A 87 12.46 13.55 -7.58
CA PHE A 87 11.23 13.12 -8.23
C PHE A 87 10.00 13.34 -7.35
N TRP A 88 10.02 12.87 -6.09
CA TRP A 88 8.88 13.02 -5.18
C TRP A 88 8.56 14.48 -4.89
N ARG A 89 9.58 15.35 -4.82
CA ARG A 89 9.45 16.77 -4.48
C ARG A 89 8.96 17.63 -5.64
N VAL A 90 9.45 17.38 -6.85
CA VAL A 90 9.26 18.26 -8.01
C VAL A 90 8.33 17.62 -9.04
N ASN A 91 8.71 16.44 -9.53
CA ASN A 91 8.05 15.82 -10.67
C ASN A 91 6.66 15.29 -10.32
N LEU A 92 6.47 14.68 -9.14
CA LEU A 92 5.16 14.15 -8.76
C LEU A 92 4.12 15.27 -8.55
N PRO A 93 4.38 16.37 -7.81
CA PRO A 93 3.44 17.49 -7.74
C PRO A 93 3.15 18.13 -9.10
N HIS A 94 4.18 18.28 -9.95
CA HIS A 94 3.99 18.79 -11.30
C HIS A 94 3.06 17.90 -12.12
N MET A 95 3.24 16.57 -12.05
CA MET A 95 2.33 15.60 -12.65
C MET A 95 0.92 15.72 -12.06
N GLY A 96 0.79 15.98 -10.76
CA GLY A 96 -0.49 16.21 -10.08
C GLY A 96 -1.29 17.39 -10.62
N PHE A 97 -0.65 18.45 -11.13
CA PHE A 97 -1.36 19.56 -11.75
C PHE A 97 -2.04 19.19 -13.08
N SER A 98 -1.49 18.21 -13.80
CA SER A 98 -2.13 17.65 -15.01
C SER A 98 -3.07 16.49 -14.70
N HIS A 99 -2.88 15.81 -13.56
CA HIS A 99 -3.61 14.61 -13.17
C HIS A 99 -4.17 14.77 -11.75
N PRO A 100 -5.41 15.27 -11.59
CA PRO A 100 -5.96 15.65 -10.29
C PRO A 100 -5.99 14.53 -9.24
N PHE A 101 -6.12 13.26 -9.65
CA PHE A 101 -6.05 12.11 -8.73
C PHE A 101 -4.68 12.01 -8.04
N ILE A 102 -3.57 12.33 -8.71
CA ILE A 102 -2.25 12.35 -8.10
C ILE A 102 -2.15 13.49 -7.08
N LEU A 103 -2.61 14.69 -7.45
CA LEU A 103 -2.56 15.83 -6.53
C LEU A 103 -3.36 15.56 -5.25
N ARG A 104 -4.56 14.96 -5.37
CA ARG A 104 -5.34 14.53 -4.22
C ARG A 104 -4.60 13.48 -3.38
N GLY A 105 -3.92 12.51 -3.99
CA GLY A 105 -3.05 11.57 -3.27
C GLY A 105 -1.89 12.26 -2.52
N VAL A 106 -1.25 13.25 -3.15
CA VAL A 106 -0.18 14.07 -2.55
C VAL A 106 -0.67 14.80 -1.30
N LEU A 107 -1.84 15.46 -1.39
CA LEU A 107 -2.45 16.16 -0.25
C LEU A 107 -2.84 15.19 0.87
N SER A 108 -3.38 14.02 0.51
CA SER A 108 -3.73 12.97 1.49
C SER A 108 -2.52 12.50 2.28
N LEU A 109 -1.43 12.16 1.59
CA LEU A 109 -0.21 11.70 2.24
C LEU A 109 0.42 12.78 3.13
N ALA A 110 0.38 14.04 2.68
CA ALA A 110 0.86 15.18 3.45
C ALA A 110 0.04 15.40 4.72
N ALA A 111 -1.29 15.23 4.65
CA ALA A 111 -2.18 15.35 5.80
C ALA A 111 -1.88 14.25 6.83
N LEU A 112 -1.65 13.01 6.41
CA LEU A 112 -1.23 11.91 7.29
C LEU A 112 0.12 12.16 7.94
N HIS A 113 1.09 12.64 7.15
CA HIS A 113 2.41 12.99 7.68
C HIS A 113 2.30 14.10 8.72
N LEU A 114 1.54 15.16 8.44
CA LEU A 114 1.33 16.27 9.36
C LEU A 114 0.60 15.82 10.64
N ALA A 115 -0.39 14.93 10.53
CA ALA A 115 -1.10 14.32 11.65
C ALA A 115 -0.19 13.50 12.57
N SER A 116 0.94 12.99 12.05
CA SER A 116 1.92 12.25 12.84
C SER A 116 2.70 13.14 13.83
N TYR A 117 2.79 14.46 13.57
CA TYR A 117 3.48 15.42 14.44
C TYR A 117 2.51 16.31 15.24
N ARG A 118 1.32 16.61 14.70
CA ARG A 118 0.37 17.54 15.31
C ARG A 118 -0.72 16.81 16.07
N ALA A 119 -0.42 16.38 17.30
CA ALA A 119 -1.36 15.64 18.15
C ALA A 119 -2.71 16.37 18.35
N SER A 120 -2.71 17.70 18.48
CA SER A 120 -3.94 18.50 18.71
C SER A 120 -4.89 18.58 17.51
N GLN A 121 -4.38 18.38 16.29
CA GLN A 121 -5.16 18.46 15.04
C GLN A 121 -5.24 17.11 14.33
N ARG A 122 -4.76 16.04 15.00
CA ARG A 122 -4.57 14.72 14.40
C ARG A 122 -5.83 14.19 13.73
N ASP A 123 -6.96 14.22 14.43
CA ASP A 123 -8.21 13.65 13.93
C ASP A 123 -8.74 14.42 12.71
N ILE A 124 -8.67 15.75 12.75
CA ILE A 124 -9.07 16.61 11.62
C ILE A 124 -8.17 16.37 10.41
N LEU A 125 -6.86 16.25 10.60
CA LEU A 125 -5.91 15.99 9.52
C LEU A 125 -6.09 14.59 8.92
N ILE A 126 -6.40 13.58 9.74
CA ILE A 126 -6.76 12.23 9.28
C ILE A 126 -8.05 12.28 8.45
N GLU A 127 -9.07 13.02 8.90
CA GLU A 127 -10.32 13.19 8.15
C GLU A 127 -10.05 13.81 6.77
N HIS A 128 -9.24 14.86 6.70
CA HIS A 128 -8.84 15.45 5.43
C HIS A 128 -8.04 14.50 4.54
N ALA A 129 -7.15 13.68 5.14
CA ALA A 129 -6.45 12.65 4.40
C ALA A 129 -7.40 11.65 3.76
N ILE A 130 -8.45 11.23 4.48
CA ILE A 130 -9.47 10.30 3.99
C ILE A 130 -10.26 10.94 2.85
N ILE A 131 -10.72 12.18 3.02
CA ILE A 131 -11.46 12.92 1.99
C ILE A 131 -10.65 13.01 0.69
N HIS A 132 -9.37 13.40 0.77
CA HIS A 132 -8.51 13.48 -0.40
C HIS A 132 -8.19 12.10 -0.98
N HIS A 133 -7.96 11.07 -0.16
CA HIS A 133 -7.71 9.72 -0.66
C HIS A 133 -8.92 9.18 -1.42
N ASN A 134 -10.12 9.29 -0.84
CA ASN A 134 -11.36 8.87 -1.50
C ASN A 134 -11.58 9.62 -2.81
N ALA A 135 -11.41 10.95 -2.82
CA ALA A 135 -11.52 11.74 -4.04
C ALA A 135 -10.48 11.31 -5.10
N SER A 136 -9.25 10.99 -4.69
CA SER A 136 -8.21 10.50 -5.59
C SER A 136 -8.60 9.16 -6.24
N MET A 137 -9.16 8.24 -5.45
CA MET A 137 -9.61 6.93 -5.92
C MET A 137 -10.80 7.06 -6.87
N THR A 138 -11.79 7.91 -6.54
CA THR A 138 -12.94 8.17 -7.42
C THR A 138 -12.52 8.69 -8.80
N LEU A 139 -11.52 9.57 -8.84
CA LEU A 139 -11.00 10.12 -10.10
C LEU A 139 -10.14 9.10 -10.88
N ALA A 140 -9.40 8.24 -10.19
CA ALA A 140 -8.53 7.25 -10.82
C ALA A 140 -9.28 6.01 -11.32
N LEU A 141 -10.38 5.60 -10.66
CA LEU A 141 -11.04 4.33 -10.93
C LEU A 141 -11.47 4.14 -12.39
N PRO A 142 -12.13 5.11 -13.07
CA PRO A 142 -12.48 4.96 -14.49
C PRO A 142 -11.24 4.74 -15.37
N LEU A 143 -10.15 5.46 -15.06
CA LEU A 143 -8.89 5.41 -15.82
C LEU A 143 -8.14 4.08 -15.65
N ILE A 144 -8.32 3.41 -14.51
CA ILE A 144 -7.77 2.07 -14.26
C ILE A 144 -8.54 1.00 -15.04
N THR A 145 -9.84 1.19 -15.29
CA THR A 145 -10.64 0.22 -16.04
C THR A 145 -10.40 0.28 -17.56
N THR A 146 -9.94 1.44 -18.05
CA THR A 146 -9.63 1.68 -19.46
C THR A 146 -8.23 2.29 -19.58
N ILE A 147 -7.20 1.50 -19.24
CA ILE A 147 -5.81 2.00 -19.22
C ILE A 147 -5.37 2.35 -20.64
N GLU A 148 -5.33 3.65 -20.92
CA GLU A 148 -4.68 4.19 -22.10
C GLU A 148 -3.16 4.28 -21.88
N PRO A 149 -2.33 4.11 -22.93
CA PRO A 149 -0.87 4.17 -22.79
C PRO A 149 -0.36 5.43 -22.10
N GLU A 150 -0.99 6.58 -22.34
CA GLU A 150 -0.65 7.86 -21.72
C GLU A 150 -0.90 7.90 -20.21
N MET A 151 -1.89 7.17 -19.72
CA MET A 151 -2.24 7.11 -18.31
C MET A 151 -1.40 6.13 -17.50
N THR A 152 -0.59 5.30 -18.17
CA THR A 152 0.23 4.26 -17.53
C THR A 152 1.19 4.82 -16.48
N ILE A 153 1.97 5.85 -16.83
CA ILE A 153 2.98 6.43 -15.92
C ILE A 153 2.29 7.14 -14.74
N PRO A 154 1.29 8.03 -14.96
CA PRO A 154 0.53 8.63 -13.87
C PRO A 154 -0.13 7.61 -12.93
N LEU A 155 -0.82 6.59 -13.46
CA LEU A 155 -1.48 5.56 -12.66
C LEU A 155 -0.47 4.71 -11.88
N THR A 156 0.72 4.47 -12.45
CA THR A 156 1.80 3.79 -11.75
C THR A 156 2.25 4.59 -10.52
N PHE A 157 2.57 5.87 -10.65
CA PHE A 157 2.98 6.67 -9.49
C PHE A 157 1.83 6.93 -8.50
N PHE A 158 0.59 7.02 -9.00
CA PHE A 158 -0.59 7.06 -8.13
C PHE A 158 -0.75 5.78 -7.29
N SER A 159 -0.48 4.61 -7.87
CA SER A 159 -0.51 3.35 -7.11
C SER A 159 0.60 3.29 -6.05
N VAL A 160 1.78 3.86 -6.32
CA VAL A 160 2.86 3.97 -5.32
C VAL A 160 2.46 4.91 -4.17
N ILE A 161 1.88 6.09 -4.46
CA ILE A 161 1.47 7.00 -3.38
C ILE A 161 0.31 6.42 -2.56
N THR A 162 -0.63 5.73 -3.21
CA THR A 162 -1.71 5.00 -2.55
C THR A 162 -1.17 3.93 -1.59
N PHE A 163 -0.08 3.25 -1.94
CA PHE A 163 0.57 2.30 -1.04
C PHE A 163 1.11 2.98 0.24
N TYR A 164 1.77 4.13 0.11
CA TYR A 164 2.21 4.91 1.29
C TYR A 164 1.04 5.37 2.15
N ILE A 165 -0.04 5.86 1.53
CA ILE A 165 -1.25 6.29 2.23
C ILE A 165 -1.86 5.12 3.00
N ALA A 166 -1.99 3.95 2.40
CA ALA A 166 -2.58 2.78 3.04
C ALA A 166 -1.81 2.31 4.28
N PHE A 167 -0.48 2.39 4.26
CA PHE A 167 0.35 2.13 5.43
C PHE A 167 0.21 3.24 6.49
N ALA A 168 0.22 4.51 6.06
CA ALA A 168 0.14 5.65 6.97
C ALA A 168 -1.24 5.84 7.64
N MET A 169 -2.30 5.29 7.05
CA MET A 169 -3.65 5.39 7.58
C MET A 169 -3.77 4.77 8.99
N PRO A 170 -4.70 5.29 9.83
CA PRO A 170 -4.97 4.72 11.14
C PRO A 170 -5.36 3.24 11.06
N LYS A 171 -4.79 2.44 11.96
CA LYS A 171 -5.01 0.99 12.05
C LYS A 171 -6.34 0.66 12.75
N GLN A 172 -7.43 1.30 12.33
CA GLN A 172 -8.77 1.10 12.88
C GLN A 172 -9.54 0.05 12.06
N PRO A 173 -10.42 -0.76 12.68
CA PRO A 173 -11.13 -1.85 12.00
C PRO A 173 -11.92 -1.45 10.75
N SER A 174 -12.34 -0.18 10.64
CA SER A 174 -13.07 0.37 9.49
C SER A 174 -12.23 0.52 8.21
N PHE A 175 -10.90 0.44 8.30
CA PHE A 175 -9.96 0.51 7.16
C PHE A 175 -9.38 -0.87 6.81
N PHE A 176 -10.12 -1.94 7.11
CA PHE A 176 -9.78 -3.31 6.75
C PHE A 176 -10.95 -3.93 6.01
N ILE A 177 -10.70 -4.55 4.85
CA ILE A 177 -11.72 -5.21 4.04
C ILE A 177 -12.41 -6.29 4.89
N VAL A 178 -13.72 -6.10 5.05
CA VAL A 178 -14.65 -7.01 5.72
C VAL A 178 -14.88 -8.21 4.80
N SER A 179 -13.90 -9.10 4.72
CA SER A 179 -14.08 -10.44 4.13
C SER A 179 -13.10 -11.39 4.80
N THR A 180 -13.65 -12.25 5.68
CA THR A 180 -12.99 -13.23 6.57
C THR A 180 -12.19 -12.60 7.72
N ASP A 181 -12.86 -12.39 8.85
CA ASP A 181 -12.31 -11.96 10.15
C ASP A 181 -11.42 -10.68 10.16
N GLY A 182 -11.33 -9.98 9.03
CA GLY A 182 -10.62 -8.72 8.80
C GLY A 182 -9.11 -8.75 9.02
N VAL A 183 -8.48 -9.93 9.08
CA VAL A 183 -7.07 -10.07 9.52
C VAL A 183 -6.08 -9.47 8.52
N ILE A 184 -6.40 -9.51 7.21
CA ILE A 184 -5.52 -8.99 6.16
C ILE A 184 -5.67 -7.46 6.06
N PRO A 185 -4.56 -6.71 6.12
CA PRO A 185 -4.57 -5.28 5.86
C PRO A 185 -4.91 -4.89 4.42
N ASP A 186 -5.61 -3.78 4.23
CA ASP A 186 -5.96 -3.24 2.91
C ASP A 186 -4.73 -2.97 2.04
N TRP A 187 -3.61 -2.55 2.64
CA TRP A 187 -2.36 -2.34 1.92
C TRP A 187 -1.87 -3.62 1.22
N PHE A 188 -2.21 -4.81 1.73
CA PHE A 188 -1.83 -6.08 1.11
C PHE A 188 -2.54 -6.27 -0.24
N LEU A 189 -3.82 -5.89 -0.31
CA LEU A 189 -4.65 -5.98 -1.50
C LEU A 189 -4.34 -4.84 -2.48
N LEU A 190 -4.10 -3.63 -1.97
CA LEU A 190 -3.64 -2.50 -2.79
C LEU A 190 -2.29 -2.80 -3.45
N PHE A 191 -1.38 -3.49 -2.75
CA PHE A 191 -0.11 -3.90 -3.35
C PHE A 191 -0.31 -4.88 -4.52
N ARG A 192 -1.35 -5.73 -4.48
CA ARG A 192 -1.71 -6.58 -5.63
C ARG A 192 -2.19 -5.79 -6.82
N GLY A 193 -3.00 -4.76 -6.59
CA GLY A 193 -3.40 -3.81 -7.63
C GLY A 193 -2.18 -3.12 -8.25
N HIS A 194 -1.26 -2.65 -7.41
CA HIS A 194 0.00 -2.04 -7.85
C HIS A 194 0.83 -3.01 -8.72
N ARG A 195 1.01 -4.25 -8.27
CA ARG A 195 1.70 -5.30 -9.04
C ARG A 195 1.03 -5.52 -10.40
N SER A 196 -0.29 -5.62 -10.45
CA SER A 196 -1.01 -5.82 -11.72
C SER A 196 -0.78 -4.66 -12.69
N ILE A 197 -0.80 -3.41 -12.22
CA ILE A 197 -0.54 -2.23 -13.05
C ILE A 197 0.88 -2.28 -13.64
N LEU A 198 1.87 -2.63 -12.82
CA LEU A 198 3.27 -2.76 -13.25
C LEU A 198 3.47 -3.90 -14.26
N GLU A 199 2.87 -5.06 -14.03
CA GLU A 199 3.04 -6.23 -14.89
C GLU A 199 2.35 -6.06 -16.24
N THR A 200 1.11 -5.57 -16.25
CA THR A 200 0.32 -5.36 -17.48
C THR A 200 0.97 -4.35 -18.41
N ASN A 201 1.63 -3.32 -17.86
CA ASN A 201 2.19 -2.22 -18.64
C ASN A 201 3.72 -2.24 -18.72
N ARG A 202 4.33 -3.39 -18.43
CA ARG A 202 5.80 -3.54 -18.34
C ARG A 202 6.53 -2.96 -19.55
N TYR A 203 6.04 -3.21 -20.77
CA TYR A 203 6.69 -2.73 -21.99
C TYR A 203 6.74 -1.18 -22.08
N LEU A 204 5.65 -0.51 -21.69
CA LEU A 204 5.58 0.96 -21.66
C LEU A 204 6.46 1.53 -20.55
N LEU A 205 6.46 0.87 -19.40
CA LEU A 205 7.26 1.25 -18.25
C LEU A 205 8.76 1.11 -18.54
N ASP A 206 9.16 0.08 -19.28
CA ASP A 206 10.54 -0.14 -19.69
C ASP A 206 10.97 0.86 -20.77
N GLY A 207 10.05 1.25 -21.67
CA GLY A 207 10.29 2.28 -22.68
C GLY A 207 10.40 3.71 -22.13
N SER A 208 9.87 3.96 -20.93
CA SER A 208 9.96 5.26 -20.25
C SER A 208 11.28 5.39 -19.48
N SER A 209 12.11 6.37 -19.86
CA SER A 209 13.36 6.68 -19.13
C SER A 209 13.10 6.98 -17.65
N LEU A 210 12.01 7.70 -17.35
CA LEU A 210 11.62 8.03 -15.98
C LEU A 210 11.27 6.80 -15.16
N SER A 211 10.45 5.90 -15.72
CA SER A 211 10.05 4.66 -15.03
C SER A 211 11.23 3.72 -14.87
N THR A 212 12.04 3.53 -15.92
CA THR A 212 13.27 2.73 -15.85
C THR A 212 14.21 3.25 -14.76
N MET A 213 14.42 4.56 -14.67
CA MET A 213 15.22 5.18 -13.62
C MET A 213 14.63 4.92 -12.22
N MET A 214 13.33 5.14 -12.03
CA MET A 214 12.68 5.01 -10.72
C MET A 214 12.60 3.56 -10.22
N PHE A 215 12.43 2.59 -11.12
CA PHE A 215 12.29 1.17 -10.76
C PHE A 215 13.57 0.35 -10.94
N HIS A 216 14.67 0.96 -11.39
CA HIS A 216 15.95 0.26 -11.60
C HIS A 216 16.41 -0.49 -10.36
N GLY A 217 16.42 0.15 -9.18
CA GLY A 217 16.81 -0.50 -7.93
C GLY A 217 15.92 -1.68 -7.56
N GLY A 218 14.62 -1.61 -7.87
CA GLY A 218 13.69 -2.72 -7.70
C GLY A 218 13.98 -3.89 -8.64
N LYS A 219 14.34 -3.62 -9.90
CA LYS A 219 14.74 -4.65 -10.88
C LYS A 219 16.03 -5.37 -10.47
N LEU A 220 17.06 -4.61 -10.09
CA LEU A 220 18.32 -5.19 -9.62
C LEU A 220 18.11 -6.06 -8.38
N MET A 221 17.33 -5.56 -7.41
CA MET A 221 16.98 -6.34 -6.23
C MET A 221 16.21 -7.62 -6.57
N ASN A 222 15.32 -7.56 -7.56
CA ASN A 222 14.61 -8.73 -8.05
C ASN A 222 15.54 -9.80 -8.65
N GLU A 223 16.54 -9.39 -9.42
CA GLU A 223 17.54 -10.31 -9.98
C GLU A 223 18.34 -11.00 -8.87
N ILE A 224 18.80 -10.23 -7.87
CA ILE A 224 19.51 -10.77 -6.71
C ILE A 224 18.62 -11.75 -5.95
N TRP A 225 17.37 -11.37 -5.69
CA TRP A 225 16.38 -12.21 -5.01
C TRP A 225 16.14 -13.54 -5.74
N GLU A 226 16.05 -13.51 -7.07
CA GLU A 226 15.82 -14.73 -7.87
C GLU A 226 17.02 -15.67 -7.83
N SER A 227 18.25 -15.14 -7.74
CA SER A 227 19.48 -15.94 -7.67
C SER A 227 19.77 -16.58 -6.30
N GLN A 228 19.08 -16.14 -5.24
CA GLN A 228 19.37 -16.58 -3.88
C GLN A 228 18.64 -17.89 -3.52
N VAL A 229 19.38 -18.80 -2.87
CA VAL A 229 18.83 -19.93 -2.12
C VAL A 229 19.25 -19.73 -0.67
N VAL A 230 18.28 -19.63 0.24
CA VAL A 230 18.51 -19.16 1.61
C VAL A 230 17.87 -20.11 2.60
N GLU A 231 18.63 -20.48 3.62
CA GLU A 231 18.10 -21.09 4.84
C GLU A 231 17.92 -20.04 5.93
N HIS A 232 16.88 -20.19 6.73
CA HIS A 232 16.55 -19.25 7.81
C HIS A 232 16.06 -20.02 9.03
N ASP A 233 16.83 -19.98 10.12
CA ASP A 233 16.60 -20.80 11.31
C ASP A 233 15.19 -20.61 11.91
N GLY A 234 14.71 -19.36 11.99
CA GLY A 234 13.37 -19.08 12.52
C GLY A 234 12.23 -19.64 11.66
N LEU A 235 12.43 -19.76 10.34
CA LEU A 235 11.40 -20.24 9.41
C LEU A 235 11.48 -21.75 9.21
N ARG A 236 12.63 -22.38 9.52
CA ARG A 236 12.82 -23.83 9.42
C ARG A 236 11.80 -24.61 10.26
N GLU A 237 11.57 -24.18 11.50
CA GLU A 237 10.56 -24.82 12.37
C GLU A 237 9.14 -24.72 11.77
N LEU A 238 8.82 -23.59 11.12
CA LEU A 238 7.54 -23.41 10.43
C LEU A 238 7.43 -24.35 9.21
N GLU A 239 8.49 -24.47 8.41
CA GLU A 239 8.52 -25.39 7.25
C GLU A 239 8.33 -26.85 7.69
N ASP A 240 8.99 -27.28 8.77
CA ASP A 240 8.85 -28.63 9.33
C ASP A 240 7.41 -28.89 9.83
N LYS A 241 6.79 -27.90 10.47
CA LYS A 241 5.38 -27.97 10.90
C LYS A 241 4.42 -28.06 9.70
N ILE A 242 4.62 -27.22 8.68
CA ILE A 242 3.83 -27.25 7.43
C ILE A 242 3.90 -28.63 6.78
N ARG A 243 5.10 -29.21 6.65
CA ARG A 243 5.30 -30.53 6.02
C ARG A 243 4.68 -31.68 6.80
N SER A 244 4.68 -31.60 8.13
CA SER A 244 4.22 -32.69 9.01
C SER A 244 2.72 -32.65 9.32
N HIS A 245 2.12 -31.46 9.40
CA HIS A 245 0.74 -31.30 9.86
C HIS A 245 -0.29 -31.19 8.72
N ILE A 246 0.14 -30.83 7.50
CA ILE A 246 -0.77 -30.60 6.38
C ILE A 246 -0.72 -31.79 5.40
N GLN A 247 -1.87 -32.41 5.15
CA GLN A 247 -1.98 -33.55 4.23
C GLN A 247 -2.02 -33.12 2.76
N ASP A 248 -2.69 -31.99 2.48
CA ASP A 248 -2.84 -31.45 1.14
C ASP A 248 -1.50 -30.95 0.58
N GLN A 249 -0.94 -31.72 -0.36
CA GLN A 249 0.35 -31.41 -0.99
C GLN A 249 0.34 -30.13 -1.82
N GLN A 250 -0.81 -29.75 -2.38
CA GLN A 250 -0.93 -28.49 -3.12
C GLN A 250 -0.84 -27.32 -2.15
N LYS A 251 -1.57 -27.37 -1.03
CA LYS A 251 -1.49 -26.36 0.04
C LYS A 251 -0.07 -26.26 0.62
N VAL A 252 0.58 -27.40 0.87
CA VAL A 252 1.98 -27.45 1.32
C VAL A 252 2.89 -26.72 0.34
N GLY A 253 2.77 -26.99 -0.97
CA GLY A 253 3.56 -26.31 -2.00
C GLY A 253 3.37 -24.79 -2.00
N ILE A 254 2.12 -24.31 -1.86
CA ILE A 254 1.80 -22.88 -1.80
C ILE A 254 2.43 -22.21 -0.56
N LEU A 255 2.28 -22.82 0.62
CA LEU A 255 2.79 -22.27 1.88
C LEU A 255 4.32 -22.27 1.93
N LEU A 256 4.97 -23.34 1.45
CA LEU A 256 6.42 -23.42 1.37
C LEU A 256 6.98 -22.45 0.35
N GLY A 257 6.31 -22.23 -0.79
CA GLY A 257 6.69 -21.21 -1.76
C GLY A 257 6.67 -19.80 -1.16
N ALA A 258 5.63 -19.46 -0.41
CA ALA A 258 5.55 -18.19 0.30
C ALA A 258 6.60 -18.06 1.42
N THR A 259 6.92 -19.17 2.08
CA THR A 259 7.96 -19.24 3.11
C THR A 259 9.36 -19.05 2.53
N ASP A 260 9.70 -19.74 1.44
CA ASP A 260 10.98 -19.58 0.74
C ASP A 260 11.17 -18.14 0.23
N ALA A 261 10.11 -17.57 -0.34
CA ALA A 261 10.11 -16.16 -0.73
C ALA A 261 10.43 -15.22 0.45
N LEU A 262 9.95 -15.56 1.65
CA LEU A 262 10.18 -14.77 2.86
C LEU A 262 11.62 -14.94 3.36
N LYS A 263 12.20 -16.14 3.29
CA LYS A 263 13.62 -16.39 3.63
C LYS A 263 14.56 -15.47 2.84
N ARG A 264 14.35 -15.38 1.52
CA ARG A 264 15.11 -14.48 0.64
C ARG A 264 14.91 -13.01 0.98
N SER A 265 13.70 -12.64 1.40
CA SER A 265 13.38 -11.27 1.83
C SER A 265 14.09 -10.90 3.14
N PHE A 266 14.18 -11.83 4.10
CA PHE A 266 15.01 -11.66 5.30
C PHE A 266 16.49 -11.52 4.97
N GLN A 267 17.00 -12.32 4.03
CA GLN A 267 18.39 -12.24 3.58
C GLN A 267 18.70 -10.87 2.99
N LEU A 268 17.91 -10.41 2.01
CA LEU A 268 18.07 -9.09 1.41
C LEU A 268 17.97 -7.98 2.45
N PHE A 269 17.00 -8.07 3.37
CA PHE A 269 16.82 -7.08 4.42
C PHE A 269 18.08 -6.95 5.30
N ARG A 270 18.74 -8.08 5.59
CA ARG A 270 20.01 -8.12 6.33
C ARG A 270 21.17 -7.57 5.50
N ASP A 271 21.30 -7.99 4.26
CA ASP A 271 22.41 -7.63 3.37
C ASP A 271 22.42 -6.12 3.05
N ASN A 272 21.25 -5.48 3.04
CA ASN A 272 21.12 -4.04 2.81
C ASN A 272 21.52 -3.17 4.02
N GLY A 273 21.85 -3.75 5.17
CA GLY A 273 22.38 -3.03 6.33
C GLY A 273 21.48 -1.88 6.80
N GLU A 274 21.98 -0.65 6.70
CA GLU A 274 21.28 0.58 7.10
C GLU A 274 20.60 1.32 5.92
N ASP A 275 20.62 0.76 4.71
CA ASP A 275 19.91 1.35 3.57
C ASP A 275 18.40 1.08 3.69
N ASP A 276 17.72 1.97 4.40
CA ASP A 276 16.28 1.85 4.66
C ASP A 276 15.43 1.74 3.39
N ASP A 277 15.83 2.35 2.26
CA ASP A 277 15.06 2.27 1.02
C ASP A 277 15.11 0.85 0.46
N ASN A 278 16.29 0.24 0.46
CA ASN A 278 16.47 -1.14 0.04
C ASN A 278 15.89 -2.15 1.04
N ARG A 279 15.89 -1.83 2.34
CA ARG A 279 15.17 -2.62 3.36
C ARG A 279 13.66 -2.60 3.13
N VAL A 280 13.06 -1.44 2.82
CA VAL A 280 11.65 -1.36 2.42
C VAL A 280 11.39 -2.19 1.16
N ARG A 281 12.26 -2.10 0.14
CA ARG A 281 12.14 -2.92 -1.07
C ARG A 281 12.22 -4.43 -0.77
N SER A 282 13.01 -4.84 0.21
CA SER A 282 13.12 -6.24 0.65
C SER A 282 11.81 -6.77 1.25
N VAL A 283 10.97 -5.92 1.83
CA VAL A 283 9.62 -6.30 2.28
C VAL A 283 8.64 -6.29 1.10
N SER A 284 8.70 -5.24 0.28
CA SER A 284 7.83 -5.10 -0.90
C SER A 284 8.00 -6.22 -1.92
N ILE A 285 9.22 -6.75 -2.11
CA ILE A 285 9.46 -7.84 -3.05
C ILE A 285 8.75 -9.13 -2.62
N TRP A 286 8.66 -9.42 -1.31
CA TRP A 286 7.90 -10.57 -0.84
C TRP A 286 6.42 -10.45 -1.25
N LEU A 287 5.81 -9.29 -0.98
CA LEU A 287 4.43 -8.98 -1.36
C LEU A 287 4.20 -9.07 -2.87
N PHE A 288 5.24 -8.77 -3.64
CA PHE A 288 5.22 -8.88 -5.10
C PHE A 288 5.31 -10.34 -5.55
N LYS A 289 6.11 -11.16 -4.88
CA LYS A 289 6.44 -12.53 -5.32
C LYS A 289 5.48 -13.60 -4.83
N VAL A 290 4.82 -13.41 -3.69
CA VAL A 290 3.87 -14.41 -3.18
C VAL A 290 2.77 -14.72 -4.19
N ASP A 291 2.42 -16.01 -4.32
CA ASP A 291 1.46 -16.49 -5.31
C ASP A 291 0.01 -16.06 -4.98
N ASP A 292 -0.84 -15.90 -6.01
CA ASP A 292 -2.25 -15.53 -5.81
C ASP A 292 -3.05 -16.62 -5.07
N ALA A 293 -2.63 -17.88 -5.16
CA ALA A 293 -3.19 -18.97 -4.36
C ALA A 293 -2.90 -18.79 -2.87
N PHE A 294 -1.71 -18.30 -2.51
CA PHE A 294 -1.38 -17.96 -1.11
C PHE A 294 -2.26 -16.81 -0.60
N VAL A 295 -2.49 -15.79 -1.43
CA VAL A 295 -3.43 -14.71 -1.09
C VAL A 295 -4.84 -15.24 -0.90
N THR A 296 -5.27 -16.19 -1.73
CA THR A 296 -6.58 -16.81 -1.62
C THR A 296 -6.73 -17.57 -0.30
N LEU A 297 -5.67 -18.23 0.18
CA LEU A 297 -5.66 -18.84 1.51
C LEU A 297 -5.79 -17.78 2.61
N LEU A 298 -5.02 -16.69 2.54
CA LEU A 298 -5.14 -15.59 3.51
C LEU A 298 -6.57 -15.03 3.53
N ARG A 299 -7.17 -14.79 2.35
CA ARG A 299 -8.56 -14.29 2.20
C ARG A 299 -9.63 -15.25 2.68
N ARG A 300 -9.25 -16.48 3.03
CA ARG A 300 -10.15 -17.48 3.63
C ARG A 300 -9.92 -17.64 5.13
N GLY A 301 -9.04 -16.83 5.73
CA GLY A 301 -8.64 -16.98 7.13
C GLY A 301 -7.84 -18.26 7.39
N ASP A 302 -7.16 -18.79 6.37
CA ASP A 302 -6.39 -20.03 6.50
C ASP A 302 -5.28 -19.89 7.54
N ARG A 303 -5.33 -20.73 8.58
CA ARG A 303 -4.51 -20.58 9.79
C ARG A 303 -3.03 -20.74 9.50
N GLU A 304 -2.69 -21.65 8.61
CA GLU A 304 -1.31 -21.93 8.19
C GLU A 304 -0.77 -20.79 7.32
N ALA A 305 -1.58 -20.23 6.43
CA ALA A 305 -1.20 -19.03 5.68
C ALA A 305 -0.99 -17.82 6.61
N LEU A 306 -1.84 -17.65 7.62
CA LEU A 306 -1.69 -16.61 8.65
C LEU A 306 -0.40 -16.82 9.46
N CYS A 307 0.00 -18.07 9.72
CA CYS A 307 1.28 -18.36 10.36
C CYS A 307 2.46 -17.87 9.51
N VAL A 308 2.44 -18.08 8.19
CA VAL A 308 3.49 -17.53 7.28
C VAL A 308 3.48 -16.00 7.30
N LEU A 309 2.29 -15.37 7.26
CA LEU A 309 2.17 -13.90 7.32
C LEU A 309 2.71 -13.31 8.62
N ALA A 310 2.60 -14.03 9.76
CA ALA A 310 3.14 -13.57 11.03
C ALA A 310 4.66 -13.30 10.98
N PHE A 311 5.40 -14.06 10.17
CA PHE A 311 6.85 -13.84 10.03
C PHE A 311 7.19 -12.57 9.24
N LEU A 312 6.31 -12.11 8.34
CA LEU A 312 6.48 -10.80 7.71
C LEU A 312 6.43 -9.67 8.74
N CYS A 313 5.68 -9.85 9.83
CA CYS A 313 5.54 -8.84 10.88
C CYS A 313 6.88 -8.49 11.53
N VAL A 314 7.83 -9.43 11.57
CA VAL A 314 9.20 -9.18 12.05
C VAL A 314 9.92 -8.15 11.17
N LEU A 315 9.79 -8.27 9.85
CA LEU A 315 10.38 -7.29 8.92
C LEU A 315 9.70 -5.93 9.02
N LEU A 316 8.37 -5.91 9.19
CA LEU A 316 7.62 -4.67 9.39
C LEU A 316 8.02 -3.96 10.70
N GLU A 317 8.21 -4.71 11.79
CA GLU A 317 8.64 -4.16 13.07
C GLU A 317 10.07 -3.59 12.98
N ARG A 318 10.96 -4.23 12.22
CA ARG A 318 12.31 -3.71 11.99
C ARG A 318 12.33 -2.43 11.13
N LEU A 319 11.20 -2.03 10.54
CA LEU A 319 10.98 -0.79 9.79
C LEU A 319 10.11 0.22 10.58
N ASP A 320 9.90 0.02 11.88
CA ASP A 320 9.06 0.89 12.72
C ASP A 320 9.56 2.34 12.79
N ASN A 321 10.84 2.58 12.45
CA ASN A 321 11.43 3.91 12.32
C ASN A 321 10.80 4.75 11.19
N ARG A 322 10.10 4.13 10.23
CA ARG A 322 9.38 4.83 9.17
C ARG A 322 8.00 5.23 9.65
N TRP A 323 7.72 6.54 9.70
CA TRP A 323 6.46 7.09 10.24
C TRP A 323 5.20 6.45 9.63
N TRP A 324 5.24 6.13 8.35
CA TRP A 324 4.13 5.53 7.62
C TRP A 324 4.02 4.01 7.85
N MET A 325 5.10 3.30 8.20
CA MET A 325 5.04 1.87 8.60
C MET A 325 4.89 1.66 10.11
N LYS A 326 4.99 2.73 10.90
CA LYS A 326 5.02 2.65 12.36
C LYS A 326 3.82 1.90 12.94
N GLY A 327 4.09 0.93 13.80
CA GLY A 327 3.17 0.11 14.57
C GLY A 327 2.58 -1.08 13.81
N TRP A 328 2.97 -1.32 12.55
CA TRP A 328 2.35 -2.39 11.75
C TRP A 328 2.78 -3.79 12.16
N GLY A 329 4.04 -3.99 12.57
CA GLY A 329 4.54 -5.30 13.02
C GLY A 329 3.73 -5.83 14.21
N ILE A 330 3.75 -5.09 15.32
CA ILE A 330 2.95 -5.41 16.52
C ILE A 330 1.44 -5.49 16.23
N HIS A 331 0.87 -4.55 15.47
CA HIS A 331 -0.57 -4.55 15.21
C HIS A 331 -1.02 -5.81 14.47
N LEU A 332 -0.30 -6.18 13.40
CA LEU A 332 -0.66 -7.32 12.57
C LEU A 332 -0.43 -8.64 13.31
N ILE A 333 0.69 -8.80 14.02
CA ILE A 333 0.97 -10.04 14.76
C ILE A 333 -0.04 -10.27 15.89
N LYS A 334 -0.45 -9.21 16.61
CA LYS A 334 -1.49 -9.29 17.64
C LYS A 334 -2.83 -9.74 17.05
N ARG A 335 -3.19 -9.22 15.88
CA ARG A 335 -4.43 -9.60 15.19
C ARG A 335 -4.38 -11.05 14.72
N ILE A 336 -3.28 -11.48 14.09
CA ILE A 336 -3.06 -12.87 13.71
C ILE A 336 -3.16 -13.79 14.93
N TYR A 337 -2.44 -13.47 16.01
CA TYR A 337 -2.45 -14.26 17.24
C TYR A 337 -3.87 -14.43 17.82
N SER A 338 -4.68 -13.36 17.77
CA SER A 338 -6.05 -13.37 18.31
C SER A 338 -7.01 -14.35 17.61
N VAL A 339 -6.79 -14.64 16.33
CA VAL A 339 -7.63 -15.56 15.54
C VAL A 339 -7.07 -16.98 15.47
N LEU A 340 -5.82 -17.19 15.87
CA LEU A 340 -5.19 -18.52 15.92
C LEU A 340 -5.53 -19.24 17.22
N ASP A 341 -5.80 -20.54 17.11
CA ASP A 341 -5.92 -21.44 18.26
C ASP A 341 -4.54 -21.72 18.89
N GLU A 342 -4.51 -22.23 20.13
CA GLU A 342 -3.28 -22.49 20.90
C GLU A 342 -2.22 -23.28 20.14
N GLY A 343 -2.61 -24.31 19.37
CA GLY A 343 -1.68 -25.09 18.57
C GLY A 343 -0.95 -24.27 17.50
N TYR A 344 -1.67 -23.38 16.80
CA TYR A 344 -1.08 -22.52 15.76
C TYR A 344 -0.31 -21.33 16.35
N ARG A 345 -0.64 -20.88 17.57
CA ARG A 345 0.16 -19.86 18.28
C ARG A 345 1.60 -20.35 18.52
N LEU A 346 1.81 -21.65 18.71
CA LEU A 346 3.14 -22.25 18.80
C LEU A 346 3.91 -22.21 17.46
N TRP A 347 3.24 -22.07 16.32
CA TRP A 347 3.91 -21.97 15.01
C TRP A 347 4.54 -20.60 14.79
N ILE A 348 3.99 -19.57 15.42
CA ILE A 348 4.45 -18.17 15.28
C ILE A 348 5.25 -17.67 16.48
N ARG A 349 5.59 -18.53 17.44
CA ARG A 349 6.30 -18.16 18.68
C ARG A 349 7.56 -17.35 18.39
N TRP A 350 8.40 -17.81 17.46
CA TRP A 350 9.62 -17.11 17.06
C TRP A 350 9.32 -15.70 16.56
N ALA A 351 8.30 -15.53 15.70
CA ALA A 351 7.93 -14.22 15.18
C ALA A 351 7.40 -13.29 16.29
N VAL A 352 6.64 -13.81 17.25
CA VAL A 352 6.15 -13.06 18.42
C VAL A 352 7.31 -12.55 19.28
N GLU A 353 8.28 -13.42 19.56
CA GLU A 353 9.49 -13.08 20.32
C GLU A 353 10.33 -12.01 19.59
N GLU A 354 10.55 -12.17 18.27
CA GLU A 354 11.33 -11.23 17.46
C GLU A 354 10.68 -9.86 17.29
N VAL A 355 9.35 -9.80 17.25
CA VAL A 355 8.60 -8.52 17.28
C VAL A 355 8.68 -7.88 18.67
N GLY A 356 9.06 -8.62 19.72
CA GLY A 356 9.13 -8.10 21.09
C GLY A 356 7.75 -7.89 21.72
N TRP A 357 6.72 -8.61 21.25
CA TRP A 357 5.37 -8.54 21.78
C TRP A 357 5.08 -9.73 22.72
N SER A 358 4.44 -9.46 23.86
CA SER A 358 3.99 -10.48 24.81
C SER A 358 2.45 -10.48 24.86
N PRO A 359 1.79 -11.64 24.60
CA PRO A 359 0.33 -11.77 24.58
C PRO A 359 -0.41 -11.47 25.88
#